data_AF-A0A9X4AXY1-F1
#
_entry.id   AF-A0A9X4AXY1-F1
#
_cell.length_a   1.000
_cell.length_b   1.000
_cell.length_c   1.000
_cell.angle_alpha   90.00
_cell.angle_beta   90.00
_cell.angle_gamma   90.00
#
_symmetry.space_group_name_H-M   'P 1'
#
loop_
_entity.id
_entity.type
_entity.pdbx_description
1 polymer ?
#
loop_
_entity_poly.entity_id
_entity_poly.type
_entity_poly.pdbx_seq_one_letter_code
_entity_poly.pdbx_strand_id
1 'polypeptide(L)'
;MAPPAYWYVDAVPLSAGVAGDDVTHYRYAIDDGAFSDEQPVAAPISIPSVAAGKRTLKIIGRDAAGNWQVTPTQASFHMATTGPEPTACKLVADGGTCDFILTTSSGFYATPNHFYDANGDGTPDYEKLLDIKPGSKVCLQAGAYDTLNIRGFEGSPEAPVTLVNCGGRVDFAHSHANAALGVLESRYVRIVGVGAAAEPYGITIATSGNQGANGLEITDGSSDIEVAFVEVKSSAYAGIVARTNVSCKWHRESFVQENTFLHHNNVHDTGGEGFYIGGSHWGALELVENGNAQCGVNAGNGTIVCENDCKFEPELHGVRVYANRVERTAADGIQVGSAWSDNDGTVDYDTEVYDNVVIAGATGDSPYNSGALDINPGTSGRVYRNFVRGTDAYAGLFIAGPGNIDIYNNVIITATDVGLVIQDNDVGAKNGPFRILNNTIVNDGPHGIYMYHSHSQGNLCHNNLLLRTSEAIHLLNASVDWKASTNVTTGSLESHFVNAGEDDYHLLSTSSAVDAGTDVSSLGLTTDFDKLPRKVGPYDVGAFEYTP
;
A
#
# COMPACT_ATOMS: atom_id res chain seq x y z
N MET A 1 -8.96 35.98 15.91
CA MET A 1 -8.74 35.32 14.60
C MET A 1 -10.01 34.56 14.28
N ALA A 2 -10.71 34.93 13.21
CA ALA A 2 -11.95 34.26 12.80
C ALA A 2 -11.60 33.02 11.96
N PRO A 3 -12.19 31.85 12.21
CA PRO A 3 -12.07 30.71 11.32
C PRO A 3 -12.80 30.99 9.99
N PRO A 4 -12.39 30.40 8.85
CA PRO A 4 -13.13 30.49 7.60
C PRO A 4 -14.49 29.79 7.77
N ALA A 5 -15.59 30.51 7.54
CA ALA A 5 -16.96 30.04 7.71
C ALA A 5 -17.51 29.48 6.39
N TYR A 6 -17.37 28.16 6.20
CA TYR A 6 -18.13 27.40 5.19
C TYR A 6 -18.82 26.23 5.89
N TRP A 7 -20.12 26.04 5.64
CA TRP A 7 -20.92 24.92 6.15
C TRP A 7 -21.58 24.19 4.96
N TYR A 8 -21.59 22.85 4.96
CA TYR A 8 -22.18 21.98 3.94
C TYR A 8 -23.29 21.14 4.55
N VAL A 9 -24.43 20.97 3.87
CA VAL A 9 -25.59 20.24 4.41
C VAL A 9 -26.31 19.43 3.32
N ASP A 10 -26.60 18.16 3.62
CA ASP A 10 -27.34 17.21 2.79
C ASP A 10 -28.81 17.63 2.54
N ALA A 11 -29.51 16.90 1.68
CA ALA A 11 -30.89 17.13 1.20
C ALA A 11 -32.02 17.02 2.27
N VAL A 12 -31.75 17.43 3.51
CA VAL A 12 -32.70 17.69 4.60
C VAL A 12 -32.90 19.22 4.68
N PRO A 13 -34.07 19.76 5.10
CA PRO A 13 -34.18 21.19 5.36
C PRO A 13 -33.08 21.65 6.33
N LEU A 14 -32.20 22.52 5.84
CA LEU A 14 -31.10 23.13 6.61
C LEU A 14 -31.68 23.84 7.83
N SER A 15 -31.20 23.46 9.02
CA SER A 15 -31.48 24.15 10.28
C SER A 15 -30.30 25.04 10.69
N ALA A 16 -30.48 26.36 10.72
CA ALA A 16 -29.46 27.29 11.21
C ALA A 16 -29.94 28.02 12.47
N GLY A 17 -29.08 28.12 13.48
CA GLY A 17 -29.33 28.90 14.69
C GLY A 17 -29.01 30.38 14.48
N VAL A 18 -29.83 31.27 15.02
CA VAL A 18 -29.57 32.71 15.04
C VAL A 18 -29.16 33.10 16.45
N ALA A 19 -28.06 33.84 16.59
CA ALA A 19 -27.57 34.32 17.88
C ALA A 19 -27.03 35.75 17.73
N GLY A 20 -27.09 36.51 18.83
CA GLY A 20 -26.57 37.87 18.91
C GLY A 20 -27.08 38.56 20.17
N ASP A 21 -26.27 39.46 20.73
CA ASP A 21 -26.65 40.24 21.90
C ASP A 21 -27.90 41.09 21.58
N ASP A 22 -28.89 41.05 22.48
CA ASP A 22 -30.18 41.74 22.38
C ASP A 22 -31.09 41.36 21.18
N VAL A 23 -30.72 40.36 20.36
CA VAL A 23 -31.57 39.88 19.25
C VAL A 23 -32.73 39.05 19.78
N THR A 24 -33.97 39.49 19.51
CA THR A 24 -35.19 38.79 19.93
C THR A 24 -35.87 38.06 18.78
N HIS A 25 -35.77 38.59 17.57
CA HIS A 25 -36.37 38.05 16.35
C HIS A 25 -35.42 38.19 15.16
N TYR A 26 -35.67 37.43 14.10
CA TYR A 26 -34.93 37.55 12.85
C TYR A 26 -35.84 37.42 11.63
N ARG A 27 -35.28 37.81 10.48
CA ARG A 27 -35.74 37.40 9.15
C ARG A 27 -34.55 36.92 8.36
N TYR A 28 -34.79 36.03 7.41
CA TYR A 28 -33.74 35.53 6.52
C TYR A 28 -34.18 35.55 5.06
N ALA A 29 -33.23 35.71 4.14
CA ALA A 29 -33.42 35.62 2.70
C ALA A 29 -32.36 34.70 2.10
N ILE A 30 -32.70 34.02 1.01
CA ILE A 30 -31.74 33.27 0.18
C ILE A 30 -31.45 34.10 -1.07
N ASP A 31 -30.17 34.27 -1.37
CA ASP A 31 -29.64 35.07 -2.47
C ASP A 31 -30.25 36.49 -2.47
N ASP A 32 -30.86 36.91 -3.57
CA ASP A 32 -31.56 38.19 -3.71
C ASP A 32 -33.08 38.04 -3.56
N GLY A 33 -33.53 36.94 -2.94
CA GLY A 33 -34.93 36.70 -2.60
C GLY A 33 -35.47 37.63 -1.52
N ALA A 34 -36.78 37.58 -1.32
CA ALA A 34 -37.43 38.32 -0.24
C ALA A 34 -37.06 37.73 1.13
N PHE A 35 -36.94 38.61 2.14
CA PHE A 35 -36.83 38.18 3.53
C PHE A 35 -38.13 37.48 3.96
N SER A 36 -37.97 36.41 4.74
CA SER A 36 -39.05 35.67 5.37
C SER A 36 -39.86 36.53 6.34
N ASP A 37 -40.99 35.99 6.79
CA ASP A 37 -41.74 36.53 7.92
C ASP A 37 -40.87 36.55 9.19
N GLU A 38 -41.22 37.44 10.11
CA GLU A 38 -40.53 37.55 11.39
C GLU A 38 -40.63 36.25 12.20
N GLN A 39 -39.48 35.75 12.66
CA GLN A 39 -39.36 34.54 13.48
C GLN A 39 -38.67 34.87 14.80
N PRO A 40 -39.05 34.24 15.93
CA PRO A 40 -38.34 34.40 17.18
C PRO A 40 -36.93 33.78 17.09
N VAL A 41 -35.94 34.38 17.74
CA VAL A 41 -34.53 33.93 17.70
C VAL A 41 -34.34 32.46 18.14
N ALA A 42 -35.23 31.95 18.99
CA ALA A 42 -35.23 30.56 19.44
C ALA A 42 -35.71 29.56 18.38
N ALA A 43 -36.38 30.00 17.31
CA ALA A 43 -36.80 29.14 16.22
C ALA A 43 -35.64 28.97 15.22
N PRO A 44 -35.18 27.75 14.91
CA PRO A 44 -34.16 27.55 13.89
C PRO A 44 -34.68 27.97 12.50
N ILE A 45 -33.80 28.53 11.67
CA ILE A 45 -34.09 28.82 10.26
C ILE A 45 -34.32 27.47 9.58
N SER A 46 -35.44 27.28 8.89
CA SER A 46 -35.67 26.12 8.01
C SER A 46 -35.59 26.58 6.56
N ILE A 47 -34.53 26.21 5.85
CA ILE A 47 -34.34 26.64 4.46
C ILE A 47 -35.08 25.66 3.53
N PRO A 48 -36.02 26.16 2.68
CA PRO A 48 -36.73 25.32 1.74
C PRO A 48 -35.78 24.76 0.67
N SER A 49 -36.22 23.72 -0.04
CA SER A 49 -35.48 23.24 -1.23
C SER A 49 -35.35 24.38 -2.24
N VAL A 50 -34.11 24.82 -2.49
CA VAL A 50 -33.76 25.80 -3.51
C VAL A 50 -32.90 25.15 -4.59
N ALA A 51 -32.82 25.78 -5.75
CA ALA A 51 -32.07 25.25 -6.88
C ALA A 51 -30.59 24.99 -6.53
N ALA A 52 -29.98 24.02 -7.22
CA ALA A 52 -28.59 23.65 -7.00
C ALA A 52 -27.61 24.81 -7.26
N GLY A 53 -26.40 24.68 -6.74
CA GLY A 53 -25.31 25.65 -6.87
C GLY A 53 -25.08 26.51 -5.62
N LYS A 54 -24.17 27.48 -5.72
CA LYS A 54 -23.83 28.40 -4.62
C LYS A 54 -25.01 29.30 -4.25
N ARG A 55 -25.30 29.37 -2.94
CA ARG A 55 -26.37 30.16 -2.33
C ARG A 55 -25.83 31.04 -1.21
N THR A 56 -26.51 32.15 -0.97
CA THR A 56 -26.20 33.10 0.11
C THR A 56 -27.38 33.21 1.06
N LEU A 57 -27.20 32.82 2.32
CA LEU A 57 -28.15 33.09 3.40
C LEU A 57 -27.86 34.49 3.97
N LYS A 58 -28.84 35.39 3.88
CA LYS A 58 -28.78 36.74 4.48
C LYS A 58 -29.72 36.78 5.68
N ILE A 59 -29.24 37.20 6.85
CA ILE A 59 -30.02 37.26 8.09
C ILE A 59 -29.97 38.68 8.64
N ILE A 60 -31.11 39.21 9.07
CA ILE A 60 -31.22 40.45 9.86
C ILE A 60 -31.85 40.15 11.20
N GLY A 61 -31.25 40.64 12.28
CA GLY A 61 -31.80 40.56 13.64
C GLY A 61 -32.62 41.79 14.02
N ARG A 62 -33.60 41.62 14.92
CA ARG A 62 -34.39 42.68 15.55
C ARG A 62 -34.13 42.70 17.06
N ASP A 63 -33.88 43.89 17.60
CA ASP A 63 -33.72 44.07 19.05
C ASP A 63 -35.07 44.14 19.80
N ALA A 64 -35.03 44.17 21.14
CA ALA A 64 -36.22 44.29 21.98
C ALA A 64 -36.96 45.65 21.84
N ALA A 65 -36.28 46.70 21.36
CA ALA A 65 -36.86 48.01 21.10
C ALA A 65 -37.56 48.09 19.73
N GLY A 66 -37.37 47.06 18.90
CA GLY A 66 -38.00 46.88 17.61
C GLY A 66 -37.17 47.36 16.42
N ASN A 67 -35.90 47.72 16.63
CA ASN A 67 -35.00 48.14 15.56
C ASN A 67 -34.45 46.91 14.82
N TRP A 68 -34.38 47.01 13.49
CA TRP A 68 -33.81 45.97 12.64
C TRP A 68 -32.38 46.30 12.23
N GLN A 69 -31.54 45.28 12.15
CA GLN A 69 -30.19 45.37 11.59
C GLN A 69 -30.23 45.90 10.15
N VAL A 70 -29.44 46.93 9.87
CA VAL A 70 -29.43 47.62 8.55
C VAL A 70 -28.62 46.84 7.51
N THR A 71 -27.52 46.21 7.93
CA THR A 71 -26.65 45.42 7.05
C THR A 71 -26.80 43.94 7.40
N PRO A 72 -27.36 43.09 6.51
CA PRO A 72 -27.55 41.68 6.80
C PRO A 72 -26.22 40.97 7.07
N THR A 73 -26.21 40.08 8.06
CA THR A 73 -25.14 39.08 8.22
C THR A 73 -25.32 38.03 7.13
N GLN A 74 -24.25 37.66 6.44
CA GLN A 74 -24.31 36.74 5.31
C GLN A 74 -23.46 35.50 5.53
N ALA A 75 -23.97 34.35 5.12
CA ALA A 75 -23.24 33.08 5.05
C ALA A 75 -23.47 32.44 3.68
N SER A 76 -22.42 31.87 3.07
CA SER A 76 -22.57 31.10 1.83
C SER A 76 -22.77 29.62 2.15
N PHE A 77 -23.66 28.96 1.40
CA PHE A 77 -23.89 27.51 1.44
C PHE A 77 -24.09 26.99 0.02
N HIS A 78 -23.97 25.68 -0.21
CA HIS A 78 -24.20 25.07 -1.53
C HIS A 78 -25.38 24.10 -1.44
N MET A 79 -26.16 24.04 -2.52
CA MET A 79 -27.25 23.07 -2.67
C MET A 79 -26.89 22.06 -3.75
N ALA A 80 -26.93 20.77 -3.40
CA ALA A 80 -26.63 19.69 -4.32
C ALA A 80 -27.69 19.55 -5.42
N THR A 81 -27.29 19.09 -6.61
CA THR A 81 -28.24 18.43 -7.51
C THR A 81 -28.51 17.01 -6.99
N THR A 82 -29.72 16.74 -6.48
CA THR A 82 -30.17 15.36 -6.27
C THR A 82 -30.73 14.82 -7.58
N GLY A 83 -29.83 14.40 -8.47
CA GLY A 83 -30.18 13.67 -9.70
C GLY A 83 -29.85 12.19 -9.56
N PRO A 84 -30.53 11.28 -10.30
CA PRO A 84 -29.97 9.95 -10.52
C PRO A 84 -28.69 10.12 -11.35
N GLU A 85 -27.53 9.79 -10.77
CA GLU A 85 -26.30 9.61 -11.54
C GLU A 85 -26.60 8.71 -12.76
N PRO A 86 -26.16 9.07 -13.98
CA PRO A 86 -26.59 8.38 -15.18
C PRO A 86 -26.15 6.92 -15.16
N THR A 87 -27.17 6.06 -15.15
CA THR A 87 -27.09 4.61 -15.30
C THR A 87 -26.59 4.26 -16.71
N ALA A 88 -25.29 4.07 -16.88
CA ALA A 88 -24.74 3.49 -18.12
C ALA A 88 -23.56 2.54 -17.91
N CYS A 89 -22.94 2.54 -16.72
CA CYS A 89 -21.79 1.69 -16.47
C CYS A 89 -22.16 0.46 -15.65
N LYS A 90 -22.05 -0.71 -16.29
CA LYS A 90 -22.25 -2.00 -15.66
C LYS A 90 -20.88 -2.61 -15.36
N LEU A 91 -20.57 -2.77 -14.08
CA LEU A 91 -19.33 -3.40 -13.65
C LEU A 91 -19.39 -4.90 -13.91
N VAL A 92 -18.28 -5.46 -14.40
CA VAL A 92 -18.20 -6.89 -14.75
C VAL A 92 -17.82 -7.74 -13.55
N ALA A 93 -16.74 -7.40 -12.85
CA ALA A 93 -16.21 -8.24 -11.76
C ALA A 93 -16.96 -8.08 -10.43
N ASP A 94 -17.32 -6.85 -10.04
CA ASP A 94 -17.93 -6.59 -8.71
C ASP A 94 -19.46 -6.66 -8.69
N GLY A 95 -20.10 -6.89 -9.84
CA GLY A 95 -21.55 -6.88 -9.99
C GLY A 95 -22.19 -5.53 -9.63
N GLY A 96 -22.84 -4.87 -10.58
CA GLY A 96 -23.74 -3.76 -10.26
C GLY A 96 -23.50 -2.49 -11.05
N THR A 97 -24.03 -1.41 -10.49
CA THR A 97 -24.00 -0.05 -11.03
C THR A 97 -23.04 0.80 -10.21
N CYS A 98 -22.53 1.86 -10.83
CA CYS A 98 -21.78 2.89 -10.13
C CYS A 98 -22.74 3.72 -9.27
N ASP A 99 -22.33 4.04 -8.04
CA ASP A 99 -23.02 5.03 -7.21
C ASP A 99 -22.61 6.44 -7.66
N PHE A 100 -21.35 6.61 -8.05
CA PHE A 100 -20.79 7.86 -8.55
C PHE A 100 -19.92 7.60 -9.77
N ILE A 101 -19.95 8.48 -10.78
CA ILE A 101 -19.06 8.40 -11.95
C ILE A 101 -18.16 9.64 -11.98
N LEU A 102 -16.87 9.41 -11.82
CA LEU A 102 -15.82 10.40 -12.02
C LEU A 102 -15.42 10.39 -13.49
N THR A 103 -15.59 11.53 -14.18
CA THR A 103 -15.24 11.69 -15.59
C THR A 103 -13.86 12.32 -15.77
N THR A 104 -13.30 12.17 -16.97
CA THR A 104 -12.02 12.76 -17.35
C THR A 104 -12.09 14.29 -17.36
N SER A 105 -11.34 14.96 -16.48
CA SER A 105 -10.61 16.22 -16.74
C SER A 105 -10.02 16.79 -15.45
N SER A 106 -8.70 17.01 -15.45
CA SER A 106 -7.81 17.84 -14.59
C SER A 106 -8.08 18.03 -13.08
N GLY A 107 -8.95 17.25 -12.46
CA GLY A 107 -9.23 17.31 -11.03
C GLY A 107 -8.17 16.61 -10.16
N PHE A 108 -7.41 17.41 -9.41
CA PHE A 108 -6.31 16.97 -8.54
C PHE A 108 -6.76 16.21 -7.29
N TYR A 109 -8.06 16.22 -6.94
CA TYR A 109 -8.49 15.80 -5.61
C TYR A 109 -10.01 15.48 -5.50
N ALA A 110 -10.36 14.43 -4.75
CA ALA A 110 -11.72 14.03 -4.40
C ALA A 110 -11.83 13.74 -2.89
N THR A 111 -12.96 14.13 -2.29
CA THR A 111 -13.33 13.89 -0.88
C THR A 111 -14.68 13.18 -0.82
N PRO A 112 -15.14 12.68 0.35
CA PRO A 112 -16.46 12.08 0.46
C PRO A 112 -17.59 13.00 -0.02
N ASN A 113 -17.41 14.30 0.16
CA ASN A 113 -18.46 15.28 -0.07
C ASN A 113 -18.25 16.11 -1.34
N HIS A 114 -17.05 16.12 -1.93
CA HIS A 114 -16.71 17.05 -3.02
C HIS A 114 -15.68 16.49 -3.97
N PHE A 115 -15.84 16.82 -5.25
CA PHE A 115 -14.80 16.68 -6.26
C PHE A 115 -14.20 18.05 -6.60
N TYR A 116 -12.87 18.15 -6.64
CA TYR A 116 -12.20 19.37 -7.08
C TYR A 116 -11.93 19.28 -8.58
N ASP A 117 -12.54 20.20 -9.34
CA ASP A 117 -12.38 20.43 -10.78
C ASP A 117 -12.77 19.26 -11.71
N ALA A 118 -14.05 18.88 -11.73
CA ALA A 118 -14.63 17.92 -12.68
C ALA A 118 -14.79 18.48 -14.10
N ASN A 119 -14.66 19.80 -14.27
CA ASN A 119 -14.92 20.51 -15.53
C ASN A 119 -13.65 21.08 -16.21
N GLY A 120 -12.52 21.03 -15.51
CA GLY A 120 -11.20 21.46 -15.98
C GLY A 120 -10.96 22.96 -16.06
N ASP A 121 -11.61 23.75 -15.21
CA ASP A 121 -11.49 25.21 -15.17
C ASP A 121 -10.59 25.72 -14.03
N GLY A 122 -9.99 24.82 -13.24
CA GLY A 122 -9.14 25.17 -12.10
C GLY A 122 -9.90 25.74 -10.89
N THR A 123 -11.23 25.71 -10.91
CA THR A 123 -12.12 26.07 -9.79
C THR A 123 -12.69 24.80 -9.18
N PRO A 124 -12.73 24.67 -7.83
CA PRO A 124 -13.34 23.50 -7.21
C PRO A 124 -14.83 23.41 -7.57
N ASP A 125 -15.27 22.24 -8.03
CA ASP A 125 -16.67 21.96 -8.33
C ASP A 125 -17.42 21.60 -7.04
N TYR A 126 -17.68 22.62 -6.22
CA TYR A 126 -18.47 22.51 -5.00
C TYR A 126 -19.93 22.08 -5.25
N GLU A 127 -20.34 21.88 -6.51
CA GLU A 127 -21.71 21.54 -6.92
C GLU A 127 -21.97 20.03 -7.06
N LYS A 128 -20.93 19.18 -7.12
CA LYS A 128 -21.06 17.71 -7.17
C LYS A 128 -20.75 17.11 -5.80
N LEU A 129 -21.81 16.87 -5.02
CA LEU A 129 -21.72 16.08 -3.79
C LEU A 129 -21.60 14.61 -4.13
N LEU A 130 -20.48 14.00 -3.75
CA LEU A 130 -20.22 12.58 -3.96
C LEU A 130 -20.82 11.69 -2.87
N ASP A 131 -21.42 12.23 -1.79
CA ASP A 131 -22.02 11.50 -0.63
C ASP A 131 -21.45 10.09 -0.40
N ILE A 132 -20.13 9.99 -0.34
CA ILE A 132 -19.43 8.70 -0.34
C ILE A 132 -19.55 8.14 1.07
N LYS A 133 -20.30 7.04 1.16
CA LYS A 133 -20.51 6.27 2.40
C LYS A 133 -19.92 4.88 2.28
N PRO A 134 -19.78 4.13 3.39
CA PRO A 134 -19.41 2.72 3.35
C PRO A 134 -20.20 1.92 2.30
N GLY A 135 -19.48 1.18 1.47
CA GLY A 135 -20.00 0.37 0.37
C GLY A 135 -20.17 1.10 -0.96
N SER A 136 -19.92 2.41 -1.03
CA SER A 136 -20.06 3.18 -2.27
C SER A 136 -19.10 2.72 -3.35
N LYS A 137 -19.58 2.63 -4.59
CA LYS A 137 -18.80 2.35 -5.80
C LYS A 137 -18.58 3.63 -6.59
N VAL A 138 -17.36 4.14 -6.51
CA VAL A 138 -16.88 5.31 -7.26
C VAL A 138 -16.23 4.82 -8.54
N CYS A 139 -16.88 5.06 -9.67
CA CYS A 139 -16.40 4.59 -10.97
C CYS A 139 -15.58 5.66 -11.69
N LEU A 140 -14.42 5.29 -12.19
CA LEU A 140 -13.59 6.09 -13.08
C LEU A 140 -13.99 5.82 -14.53
N GLN A 141 -14.62 6.78 -15.20
CA GLN A 141 -14.99 6.65 -16.61
C GLN A 141 -13.74 6.48 -17.48
N ALA A 142 -13.78 5.54 -18.42
CA ALA A 142 -12.68 5.27 -19.33
C ALA A 142 -12.19 6.55 -20.04
N GLY A 143 -10.87 6.71 -20.12
CA GLY A 143 -10.22 7.86 -20.73
C GLY A 143 -8.93 8.27 -20.02
N ALA A 144 -8.39 9.41 -20.41
CA ALA A 144 -7.11 9.92 -19.92
C ALA A 144 -7.31 10.91 -18.74
N TYR A 145 -6.53 10.72 -17.70
CA TYR A 145 -6.50 11.53 -16.48
C TYR A 145 -5.09 12.07 -16.26
N ASP A 146 -4.98 13.27 -15.69
CA ASP A 146 -3.69 13.84 -15.29
C ASP A 146 -3.26 13.25 -13.93
N THR A 147 -3.97 13.62 -12.86
CA THR A 147 -3.79 13.08 -11.51
C THR A 147 -5.14 12.88 -10.83
N LEU A 148 -5.18 12.13 -9.73
CA LEU A 148 -6.31 12.07 -8.80
C LEU A 148 -5.79 11.77 -7.39
N ASN A 149 -6.13 12.61 -6.42
CA ASN A 149 -5.94 12.28 -5.01
C ASN A 149 -7.30 12.04 -4.37
N ILE A 150 -7.54 10.87 -3.76
CA ILE A 150 -8.69 10.68 -2.88
C ILE A 150 -8.28 10.98 -1.44
N ARG A 151 -9.11 11.72 -0.71
CA ARG A 151 -8.87 11.99 0.72
C ARG A 151 -10.11 11.87 1.57
N GLY A 152 -9.99 11.26 2.74
CA GLY A 152 -11.07 11.16 3.71
C GLY A 152 -12.11 10.11 3.35
N PHE A 153 -11.85 9.26 2.35
CA PHE A 153 -12.78 8.18 2.00
C PHE A 153 -12.82 7.21 3.18
N GLU A 154 -14.00 6.95 3.71
CA GLU A 154 -14.18 6.14 4.91
C GLU A 154 -15.24 5.07 4.65
N GLY A 155 -14.79 3.84 4.41
CA GLY A 155 -15.63 2.66 4.32
C GLY A 155 -15.83 1.97 5.68
N SER A 156 -16.16 0.68 5.64
CA SER A 156 -16.08 -0.22 6.79
C SER A 156 -15.44 -1.56 6.40
N PRO A 157 -15.00 -2.41 7.34
CA PRO A 157 -14.48 -3.73 7.03
C PRO A 157 -15.43 -4.58 6.17
N GLU A 158 -16.74 -4.47 6.40
CA GLU A 158 -17.77 -5.21 5.68
C GLU A 158 -18.26 -4.50 4.41
N ALA A 159 -18.01 -3.21 4.29
CA ALA A 159 -18.50 -2.36 3.21
C ALA A 159 -17.44 -1.30 2.84
N PRO A 160 -16.32 -1.70 2.22
CA PRO A 160 -15.31 -0.76 1.80
C PRO A 160 -15.81 0.12 0.64
N VAL A 161 -15.27 1.34 0.53
CA VAL A 161 -15.48 2.18 -0.64
C VAL A 161 -14.64 1.62 -1.79
N THR A 162 -15.24 1.43 -2.96
CA THR A 162 -14.55 0.84 -4.12
C THR A 162 -14.35 1.88 -5.22
N LEU A 163 -13.10 2.15 -5.58
CA LEU A 163 -12.71 2.92 -6.76
C LEU A 163 -12.40 1.94 -7.91
N VAL A 164 -13.12 2.05 -9.03
CA VAL A 164 -13.06 1.04 -10.11
C VAL A 164 -13.19 1.67 -11.50
N ASN A 165 -12.47 1.15 -12.50
CA ASN A 165 -12.61 1.63 -13.88
C ASN A 165 -13.97 1.27 -14.49
N CYS A 166 -14.42 2.05 -15.47
CA CYS A 166 -15.76 1.96 -15.99
C CYS A 166 -15.82 2.25 -17.49
N GLY A 167 -16.49 1.37 -18.26
CA GLY A 167 -16.67 1.56 -19.71
C GLY A 167 -15.42 1.34 -20.55
N GLY A 168 -14.31 0.86 -19.96
CA GLY A 168 -13.03 0.65 -20.61
C GLY A 168 -11.87 0.96 -19.66
N ARG A 169 -10.68 1.20 -20.23
CA ARG A 169 -9.45 1.52 -19.49
C ARG A 169 -9.39 3.00 -19.09
N VAL A 170 -8.83 3.24 -17.92
CA VAL A 170 -8.52 4.55 -17.35
C VAL A 170 -7.02 4.71 -17.32
N ASP A 171 -6.50 5.76 -17.96
CA ASP A 171 -5.07 5.99 -18.13
C ASP A 171 -4.66 7.29 -17.38
N PHE A 172 -3.97 7.17 -16.25
CA PHE A 172 -3.36 8.29 -15.54
C PHE A 172 -1.96 8.57 -16.09
N ALA A 173 -1.68 9.84 -16.42
CA ALA A 173 -0.36 10.27 -16.85
C ALA A 173 -0.08 11.73 -16.51
N HIS A 174 1.01 11.98 -15.76
CA HIS A 174 1.47 13.35 -15.47
C HIS A 174 3.00 13.47 -15.44
N SER A 175 3.47 14.72 -15.35
CA SER A 175 4.90 15.03 -15.23
C SER A 175 5.27 16.03 -14.12
N HIS A 176 4.29 16.45 -13.31
CA HIS A 176 4.43 17.59 -12.40
C HIS A 176 4.11 17.30 -10.92
N ALA A 177 3.24 16.33 -10.63
CA ALA A 177 2.85 15.96 -9.27
C ALA A 177 3.81 14.96 -8.60
N ASN A 178 3.56 14.68 -7.31
CA ASN A 178 4.28 13.67 -6.54
C ASN A 178 3.75 12.25 -6.77
N ALA A 179 2.48 12.10 -7.14
CA ALA A 179 1.88 10.82 -7.52
C ALA A 179 0.76 11.03 -8.54
N ALA A 180 0.48 9.99 -9.34
CA ALA A 180 -0.62 10.03 -10.29
C ALA A 180 -1.95 9.72 -9.62
N LEU A 181 -1.94 8.74 -8.71
CA LEU A 181 -3.08 8.37 -7.89
C LEU A 181 -2.69 8.35 -6.41
N GLY A 182 -3.16 9.31 -5.63
CA GLY A 182 -2.91 9.38 -4.19
C GLY A 182 -4.11 8.95 -3.37
N VAL A 183 -3.86 8.24 -2.27
CA VAL A 183 -4.82 7.89 -1.21
C VAL A 183 -4.34 8.50 0.10
N LEU A 184 -5.07 9.49 0.60
CA LEU A 184 -4.67 10.31 1.75
C LEU A 184 -5.76 10.24 2.83
N GLU A 185 -5.39 10.20 4.11
CA GLU A 185 -6.34 10.20 5.25
C GLU A 185 -7.60 9.33 5.02
N SER A 186 -7.46 8.17 4.39
CA SER A 186 -8.58 7.33 3.96
C SER A 186 -8.53 5.94 4.60
N ARG A 187 -9.69 5.32 4.80
CA ARG A 187 -9.80 4.02 5.45
C ARG A 187 -10.85 3.11 4.81
N TYR A 188 -10.55 1.81 4.71
CA TYR A 188 -11.42 0.80 4.10
C TYR A 188 -11.74 1.13 2.63
N VAL A 189 -10.70 1.26 1.82
CA VAL A 189 -10.81 1.61 0.39
C VAL A 189 -10.20 0.52 -0.48
N ARG A 190 -10.89 0.16 -1.55
CA ARG A 190 -10.42 -0.77 -2.59
C ARG A 190 -10.22 -0.02 -3.89
N ILE A 191 -9.07 -0.15 -4.52
CA ILE A 191 -8.77 0.36 -5.86
C ILE A 191 -8.59 -0.84 -6.77
N VAL A 192 -9.53 -1.06 -7.69
CA VAL A 192 -9.58 -2.28 -8.50
C VAL A 192 -9.73 -1.99 -9.99
N GLY A 193 -8.84 -2.54 -10.82
CA GLY A 193 -8.85 -2.34 -12.28
C GLY A 193 -9.65 -3.37 -13.08
N VAL A 194 -10.72 -3.94 -12.53
CA VAL A 194 -11.49 -5.04 -13.17
C VAL A 194 -12.94 -4.68 -13.49
N GLY A 195 -13.27 -3.40 -13.60
CA GLY A 195 -14.63 -2.97 -13.88
C GLY A 195 -15.12 -3.25 -15.31
N ALA A 196 -14.20 -3.51 -16.26
CA ALA A 196 -14.51 -3.78 -17.66
C ALA A 196 -13.86 -5.09 -18.16
N ALA A 197 -14.65 -6.01 -18.73
CA ALA A 197 -14.24 -7.38 -19.09
C ALA A 197 -13.05 -7.48 -20.06
N ALA A 198 -12.85 -6.46 -20.91
CA ALA A 198 -11.81 -6.46 -21.93
C ALA A 198 -10.44 -5.98 -21.41
N GLU A 199 -10.38 -5.47 -20.18
CA GLU A 199 -9.18 -4.85 -19.61
C GLU A 199 -8.74 -5.64 -18.36
N PRO A 200 -7.66 -6.45 -18.44
CA PRO A 200 -7.13 -7.16 -17.28
C PRO A 200 -6.48 -6.21 -16.26
N TYR A 201 -6.05 -5.03 -16.73
CA TYR A 201 -5.59 -3.89 -15.95
C TYR A 201 -6.32 -2.63 -16.39
N GLY A 202 -7.52 -2.44 -15.85
CA GLY A 202 -8.43 -1.36 -16.24
C GLY A 202 -8.03 0.02 -15.74
N ILE A 203 -7.07 0.10 -14.82
CA ILE A 203 -6.44 1.36 -14.38
C ILE A 203 -4.95 1.23 -14.72
N THR A 204 -4.45 2.14 -15.57
CA THR A 204 -3.02 2.23 -15.88
C THR A 204 -2.46 3.57 -15.45
N ILE A 205 -1.21 3.56 -15.01
CA ILE A 205 -0.53 4.71 -14.44
C ILE A 205 0.84 4.87 -15.10
N ALA A 206 1.17 6.11 -15.46
CA ALA A 206 2.52 6.50 -15.85
C ALA A 206 2.91 7.86 -15.27
N THR A 207 4.15 8.03 -14.83
CA THR A 207 4.68 9.33 -14.39
C THR A 207 6.02 9.64 -15.04
N SER A 208 6.34 10.92 -15.16
CA SER A 208 7.57 11.41 -15.77
C SER A 208 8.03 12.73 -15.13
N GLY A 209 9.18 13.26 -15.53
CA GLY A 209 9.63 14.58 -15.09
C GLY A 209 10.24 14.59 -13.68
N ASN A 210 9.44 14.89 -12.66
CA ASN A 210 9.90 14.94 -11.26
C ASN A 210 10.50 13.59 -10.84
N GLN A 211 11.80 13.55 -10.51
CA GLN A 211 12.52 12.31 -10.14
C GLN A 211 11.99 11.64 -8.87
N GLY A 212 11.08 12.28 -8.11
CA GLY A 212 10.40 11.70 -6.95
C GLY A 212 8.95 11.29 -7.21
N ALA A 213 8.45 11.33 -8.45
CA ALA A 213 7.03 11.07 -8.72
C ALA A 213 6.71 9.57 -8.71
N ASN A 214 5.89 9.16 -7.74
CA ASN A 214 5.36 7.81 -7.58
C ASN A 214 4.24 7.53 -8.58
N GLY A 215 3.96 6.27 -8.90
CA GLY A 215 2.75 5.90 -9.64
C GLY A 215 1.50 6.08 -8.79
N LEU A 216 1.34 5.21 -7.80
CA LEU A 216 0.26 5.25 -6.81
C LEU A 216 0.86 5.42 -5.42
N GLU A 217 0.28 6.26 -4.56
CA GLU A 217 0.71 6.39 -3.17
C GLU A 217 -0.45 6.23 -2.17
N ILE A 218 -0.19 5.51 -1.08
CA ILE A 218 -1.06 5.37 0.10
C ILE A 218 -0.29 6.01 1.26
N THR A 219 -0.77 7.16 1.73
CA THR A 219 -0.02 8.05 2.65
C THR A 219 -0.96 8.84 3.58
N ASP A 220 -0.39 9.77 4.35
CA ASP A 220 -1.08 10.71 5.23
C ASP A 220 -2.05 10.02 6.21
N GLY A 221 -1.63 8.91 6.82
CA GLY A 221 -2.42 8.18 7.80
C GLY A 221 -3.53 7.32 7.21
N SER A 222 -3.42 6.92 5.95
CA SER A 222 -4.37 5.98 5.32
C SER A 222 -4.12 4.54 5.79
N SER A 223 -5.20 3.75 5.93
CA SER A 223 -5.18 2.39 6.48
C SER A 223 -6.27 1.53 5.85
N ASP A 224 -6.17 0.20 5.92
CA ASP A 224 -7.16 -0.73 5.39
C ASP A 224 -7.42 -0.51 3.89
N ILE A 225 -6.36 -0.64 3.08
CA ILE A 225 -6.36 -0.32 1.66
C ILE A 225 -6.01 -1.54 0.82
N GLU A 226 -6.83 -1.84 -0.18
CA GLU A 226 -6.58 -2.85 -1.21
C GLU A 226 -6.28 -2.19 -2.55
N VAL A 227 -5.22 -2.60 -3.23
CA VAL A 227 -4.92 -2.24 -4.61
C VAL A 227 -4.74 -3.50 -5.44
N ALA A 228 -5.57 -3.66 -6.45
CA ALA A 228 -5.53 -4.84 -7.30
C ALA A 228 -5.83 -4.57 -8.78
N PHE A 229 -5.21 -5.38 -9.64
CA PHE A 229 -5.39 -5.30 -11.09
C PHE A 229 -5.09 -3.91 -11.66
N VAL A 230 -4.08 -3.24 -11.09
CA VAL A 230 -3.54 -1.97 -11.60
C VAL A 230 -2.25 -2.23 -12.36
N GLU A 231 -2.06 -1.51 -13.46
CA GLU A 231 -0.78 -1.47 -14.18
C GLU A 231 -0.05 -0.15 -13.93
N VAL A 232 1.19 -0.20 -13.47
CA VAL A 232 2.12 0.94 -13.47
C VAL A 232 3.19 0.65 -14.51
N LYS A 233 3.15 1.34 -15.64
CA LYS A 233 3.96 1.01 -16.82
C LYS A 233 5.22 1.85 -17.01
N SER A 234 5.37 2.90 -16.20
CA SER A 234 6.56 3.74 -16.07
C SER A 234 6.34 4.71 -14.90
N SER A 235 7.19 4.70 -13.88
CA SER A 235 7.16 5.74 -12.83
C SER A 235 8.51 6.45 -12.77
N ALA A 236 8.50 7.75 -12.52
CA ALA A 236 9.74 8.51 -12.38
C ALA A 236 10.54 8.09 -11.14
N TYR A 237 9.85 7.69 -10.06
CA TYR A 237 10.42 7.02 -8.89
C TYR A 237 9.75 5.67 -8.65
N ALA A 238 9.06 5.46 -7.52
CA ALA A 238 8.48 4.18 -7.18
C ALA A 238 7.16 3.90 -7.90
N GLY A 239 6.87 2.62 -8.15
CA GLY A 239 5.62 2.20 -8.80
C GLY A 239 4.41 2.40 -7.91
N ILE A 240 4.33 1.62 -6.83
CA ILE A 240 3.27 1.72 -5.81
C ILE A 240 3.92 1.89 -4.43
N VAL A 241 3.55 2.97 -3.74
CA VAL A 241 4.04 3.31 -2.40
C VAL A 241 2.92 3.13 -1.39
N ALA A 242 3.20 2.44 -0.29
CA ALA A 242 2.30 2.30 0.84
C ALA A 242 3.02 2.64 2.13
N ARG A 243 3.10 3.93 2.45
CA ARG A 243 3.84 4.47 3.58
C ARG A 243 3.29 5.83 3.98
N THR A 244 3.12 6.04 5.28
CA THR A 244 2.95 7.37 5.85
C THR A 244 4.29 7.91 6.37
N ASN A 245 4.69 9.09 5.90
CA ASN A 245 5.88 9.77 6.43
C ASN A 245 5.69 10.14 7.91
N VAL A 246 6.75 9.96 8.70
CA VAL A 246 6.73 10.32 10.12
C VAL A 246 6.48 11.83 10.29
N SER A 247 5.60 12.18 11.22
CA SER A 247 5.29 13.55 11.61
C SER A 247 4.83 13.57 13.08
N CYS A 248 4.61 14.77 13.63
CA CYS A 248 4.01 14.90 14.97
C CYS A 248 2.52 14.53 15.02
N LYS A 249 1.90 14.23 13.87
CA LYS A 249 0.55 13.68 13.77
C LYS A 249 0.58 12.16 13.62
N TRP A 250 1.40 11.68 12.68
CA TRP A 250 1.53 10.28 12.31
C TRP A 250 2.91 9.76 12.66
N HIS A 251 2.96 8.98 13.72
CA HIS A 251 4.16 8.34 14.21
C HIS A 251 3.78 7.06 14.93
N ARG A 252 4.75 6.19 15.19
CA ARG A 252 4.56 4.86 15.79
C ARG A 252 3.63 4.81 17.00
N GLU A 253 3.65 5.82 17.85
CA GLU A 253 2.81 5.88 19.07
C GLU A 253 1.35 6.31 18.80
N SER A 254 1.04 6.92 17.65
CA SER A 254 -0.30 7.46 17.33
C SER A 254 -0.96 6.80 16.13
N PHE A 255 -0.20 6.07 15.32
CA PHE A 255 -0.69 5.54 14.06
C PHE A 255 0.04 4.24 13.69
N VAL A 256 -0.76 3.27 13.28
CA VAL A 256 -0.37 2.03 12.61
C VAL A 256 -1.17 1.97 11.31
N GLN A 257 -0.51 1.62 10.22
CA GLN A 257 -1.17 1.39 8.94
C GLN A 257 -1.56 -0.08 8.85
N GLU A 258 -2.84 -0.37 9.02
CA GLU A 258 -3.39 -1.73 9.05
C GLU A 258 -3.73 -2.21 7.63
N ASN A 259 -3.76 -3.53 7.43
CA ASN A 259 -4.43 -4.20 6.31
C ASN A 259 -4.11 -3.60 4.94
N THR A 260 -2.82 -3.53 4.59
CA THR A 260 -2.36 -3.10 3.27
C THR A 260 -2.27 -4.32 2.33
N PHE A 261 -3.17 -4.41 1.36
CA PHE A 261 -3.26 -5.52 0.42
C PHE A 261 -2.92 -5.09 -1.00
N LEU A 262 -1.78 -5.52 -1.53
CA LEU A 262 -1.34 -5.22 -2.89
C LEU A 262 -1.25 -6.53 -3.68
N HIS A 263 -2.14 -6.74 -4.64
CA HIS A 263 -2.15 -8.01 -5.37
C HIS A 263 -2.61 -7.97 -6.82
N HIS A 264 -2.14 -8.94 -7.62
CA HIS A 264 -2.52 -9.05 -9.03
C HIS A 264 -2.22 -7.79 -9.84
N ASN A 265 -1.22 -7.00 -9.43
CA ASN A 265 -0.80 -5.79 -10.14
C ASN A 265 0.34 -6.11 -11.12
N ASN A 266 0.49 -5.27 -12.14
CA ASN A 266 1.62 -5.29 -13.06
C ASN A 266 2.42 -3.99 -12.93
N VAL A 267 3.59 -4.04 -12.32
CA VAL A 267 4.43 -2.85 -12.08
C VAL A 267 5.73 -3.01 -12.85
N HIS A 268 6.05 -2.10 -13.76
CA HIS A 268 7.26 -2.21 -14.55
C HIS A 268 7.83 -0.89 -15.05
N ASP A 269 9.13 -0.93 -15.37
CA ASP A 269 9.89 0.18 -15.93
C ASP A 269 9.90 1.41 -14.98
N THR A 270 10.19 1.18 -13.70
CA THR A 270 10.20 2.21 -12.65
C THR A 270 11.59 2.82 -12.47
N GLY A 271 11.67 4.14 -12.27
CA GLY A 271 12.90 4.87 -11.97
C GLY A 271 13.41 4.71 -10.53
N GLY A 272 12.58 4.17 -9.64
CA GLY A 272 12.90 3.72 -8.29
C GLY A 272 12.40 2.29 -8.06
N GLU A 273 11.85 2.04 -6.88
CA GLU A 273 11.37 0.73 -6.45
C GLU A 273 10.09 0.32 -7.21
N GLY A 274 9.82 -0.96 -7.38
CA GLY A 274 8.51 -1.40 -7.88
C GLY A 274 7.43 -1.17 -6.84
N PHE A 275 7.60 -1.79 -5.67
CA PHE A 275 6.80 -1.53 -4.48
C PHE A 275 7.65 -0.97 -3.35
N TYR A 276 7.22 0.15 -2.76
CA TYR A 276 7.80 0.72 -1.54
C TYR A 276 6.77 0.64 -0.42
N ILE A 277 6.86 -0.35 0.46
CA ILE A 277 5.88 -0.60 1.51
C ILE A 277 6.53 -0.41 2.87
N GLY A 278 5.93 0.48 3.67
CA GLY A 278 6.42 0.87 4.99
C GLY A 278 7.80 1.51 4.96
N GLY A 279 8.35 1.80 6.14
CA GLY A 279 9.64 2.46 6.28
C GLY A 279 10.82 1.49 6.36
N SER A 280 11.98 1.90 5.84
CA SER A 280 13.22 1.08 5.83
C SER A 280 14.17 1.33 7.01
N HIS A 281 13.79 2.18 7.99
CA HIS A 281 14.71 2.70 9.02
C HIS A 281 14.42 2.20 10.44
N TRP A 282 13.66 1.12 10.56
CA TRP A 282 13.24 0.58 11.84
C TRP A 282 14.42 0.16 12.72
N GLY A 283 14.44 0.59 13.99
CA GLY A 283 15.41 0.15 15.00
C GLY A 283 16.84 0.68 14.83
N ALA A 284 17.28 1.01 13.61
CA ALA A 284 18.60 1.59 13.33
C ALA A 284 18.86 2.95 14.02
N LEU A 285 17.80 3.58 14.56
CA LEU A 285 17.86 4.83 15.32
C LEU A 285 17.54 4.65 16.83
N GLU A 286 17.20 3.43 17.25
CA GLU A 286 16.95 3.08 18.66
C GLU A 286 18.23 2.57 19.35
N LEU A 287 19.23 2.13 18.58
CA LEU A 287 20.56 1.77 19.09
C LEU A 287 21.40 3.03 19.33
N VAL A 288 21.24 3.54 20.55
CA VAL A 288 22.03 4.62 21.13
C VAL A 288 23.38 4.06 21.60
N GLU A 289 24.36 3.92 20.72
CA GLU A 289 25.76 3.86 21.18
C GLU A 289 26.23 5.32 21.41
N ASN A 290 26.31 5.72 22.69
CA ASN A 290 26.78 7.04 23.21
C ASN A 290 25.75 8.14 23.54
N GLY A 291 24.53 7.78 23.92
CA GLY A 291 23.60 8.69 24.63
C GLY A 291 22.85 9.74 23.81
N ASN A 292 23.04 9.81 22.48
CA ASN A 292 22.26 10.69 21.62
C ASN A 292 21.53 9.86 20.57
N ALA A 293 20.22 9.65 20.72
CA ALA A 293 19.39 9.28 19.57
C ALA A 293 19.64 10.31 18.46
N GLN A 294 19.96 9.86 17.23
CA GLN A 294 20.11 10.75 16.07
C GLN A 294 18.74 11.24 15.56
N CYS A 295 17.87 11.63 16.49
CA CYS A 295 16.54 12.09 16.18
C CYS A 295 16.60 13.39 15.37
N GLY A 296 16.06 13.38 14.15
CA GLY A 296 16.02 14.56 13.29
C GLY A 296 17.37 15.04 12.77
N VAL A 297 18.47 14.29 12.97
CA VAL A 297 19.81 14.66 12.46
C VAL A 297 19.90 14.44 10.95
N ASN A 298 19.07 13.52 10.42
CA ASN A 298 18.79 13.35 8.99
C ASN A 298 17.27 13.27 8.79
N ALA A 299 16.61 14.40 8.55
CA ALA A 299 15.21 14.41 8.13
C ALA A 299 15.08 13.62 6.81
N GLY A 300 14.63 12.37 6.90
CA GLY A 300 14.67 11.38 5.82
C GLY A 300 14.82 9.94 6.31
N ASN A 301 15.44 9.74 7.48
CA ASN A 301 15.70 8.42 8.06
C ASN A 301 14.58 7.89 8.97
N GLY A 302 13.32 8.25 8.72
CA GLY A 302 12.18 7.70 9.50
C GLY A 302 12.06 8.18 10.96
N THR A 303 12.72 9.29 11.35
CA THR A 303 12.50 9.95 12.65
C THR A 303 12.31 11.46 12.58
N ILE A 304 11.64 12.03 13.57
CA ILE A 304 11.47 13.48 13.76
C ILE A 304 11.40 13.82 15.25
N VAL A 305 11.82 15.03 15.62
CA VAL A 305 11.63 15.57 16.98
C VAL A 305 10.28 16.28 17.06
N CYS A 306 9.43 15.86 17.98
CA CYS A 306 8.17 16.51 18.30
C CYS A 306 8.21 17.02 19.73
N GLU A 307 8.21 18.35 19.88
CA GLU A 307 8.49 19.01 21.16
C GLU A 307 9.87 18.59 21.71
N ASN A 308 9.91 17.75 22.74
CA ASN A 308 11.15 17.24 23.34
C ASN A 308 11.32 15.72 23.16
N ASP A 309 10.42 15.06 22.42
CA ASP A 309 10.41 13.61 22.26
C ASP A 309 10.77 13.20 20.84
N CYS A 310 11.55 12.12 20.72
CA CYS A 310 11.82 11.52 19.43
C CYS A 310 10.66 10.66 18.98
N LYS A 311 10.25 10.83 17.73
CA LYS A 311 9.16 10.10 17.10
C LYS A 311 9.67 9.31 15.90
N PHE A 312 9.14 8.11 15.75
CA PHE A 312 9.57 7.12 14.77
C PHE A 312 8.47 6.87 13.75
N GLU A 313 8.86 6.41 12.58
CA GLU A 313 7.93 6.05 11.52
C GLU A 313 6.90 5.02 11.97
N PRO A 314 5.63 5.16 11.51
CA PRO A 314 4.55 4.23 11.81
C PRO A 314 4.89 2.77 11.48
N GLU A 315 4.29 1.86 12.24
CA GLU A 315 4.31 0.43 11.91
C GLU A 315 3.22 0.11 10.89
N LEU A 316 3.41 -1.00 10.17
CA LEU A 316 2.40 -1.62 9.32
C LEU A 316 2.03 -2.99 9.91
N HIS A 317 0.75 -3.25 10.07
CA HIS A 317 0.21 -4.53 10.54
C HIS A 317 -0.72 -5.10 9.46
N GLY A 318 -0.85 -6.42 9.35
CA GLY A 318 -1.71 -7.06 8.35
C GLY A 318 -1.30 -6.87 6.88
N VAL A 319 0.00 -6.79 6.56
CA VAL A 319 0.47 -6.54 5.18
C VAL A 319 0.37 -7.80 4.31
N ARG A 320 -0.28 -7.72 3.15
CA ARG A 320 -0.25 -8.79 2.14
C ARG A 320 0.17 -8.29 0.77
N VAL A 321 1.27 -8.84 0.26
CA VAL A 321 1.81 -8.51 -1.07
C VAL A 321 1.88 -9.79 -1.87
N TYR A 322 0.96 -9.97 -2.81
CA TYR A 322 0.88 -11.27 -3.49
C TYR A 322 0.38 -11.29 -4.92
N ALA A 323 0.77 -12.31 -5.68
CA ALA A 323 0.34 -12.48 -7.08
C ALA A 323 0.65 -11.26 -7.96
N ASN A 324 1.64 -10.43 -7.60
CA ASN A 324 2.05 -9.30 -8.40
C ASN A 324 3.12 -9.70 -9.40
N ARG A 325 3.17 -8.97 -10.50
CA ARG A 325 4.25 -9.03 -11.47
C ARG A 325 5.02 -7.72 -11.43
N VAL A 326 6.32 -7.79 -11.14
CA VAL A 326 7.22 -6.63 -11.02
C VAL A 326 8.42 -6.80 -11.94
N GLU A 327 8.70 -5.81 -12.77
CA GLU A 327 9.81 -5.89 -13.72
C GLU A 327 10.60 -4.62 -13.96
N ARG A 328 11.92 -4.78 -14.21
CA ARG A 328 12.78 -3.70 -14.72
C ARG A 328 12.68 -2.44 -13.85
N THR A 329 12.96 -2.61 -12.57
CA THR A 329 12.95 -1.51 -11.60
C THR A 329 14.38 -1.02 -11.39
N ALA A 330 14.59 0.29 -11.35
CA ALA A 330 15.93 0.85 -11.16
C ALA A 330 16.43 0.71 -9.70
N ALA A 331 15.52 0.62 -8.74
CA ALA A 331 15.79 0.20 -7.36
C ALA A 331 15.06 -1.10 -7.02
N ASP A 332 14.93 -1.47 -5.75
CA ASP A 332 14.39 -2.76 -5.30
C ASP A 332 13.07 -3.11 -6.02
N GLY A 333 12.90 -4.36 -6.43
CA GLY A 333 11.66 -4.78 -7.09
C GLY A 333 10.47 -4.67 -6.14
N ILE A 334 10.58 -5.36 -4.99
CA ILE A 334 9.58 -5.26 -3.92
C ILE A 334 10.31 -5.00 -2.62
N GLN A 335 9.93 -3.93 -1.91
CA GLN A 335 10.43 -3.62 -0.58
C GLN A 335 9.29 -3.62 0.44
N VAL A 336 9.46 -4.34 1.54
CA VAL A 336 8.53 -4.34 2.70
C VAL A 336 9.30 -4.09 3.99
N GLY A 337 9.17 -2.90 4.56
CA GLY A 337 9.79 -2.48 5.81
C GLY A 337 8.77 -2.10 6.88
N SER A 338 9.19 -2.09 8.15
CA SER A 338 8.35 -1.69 9.28
C SER A 338 7.04 -2.48 9.43
N ALA A 339 6.94 -3.66 8.81
CA ALA A 339 5.75 -4.49 8.81
C ALA A 339 5.84 -5.57 9.89
N TRP A 340 5.46 -5.21 11.11
CA TRP A 340 5.65 -6.05 12.29
C TRP A 340 4.41 -6.89 12.56
N SER A 341 4.56 -8.22 12.56
CA SER A 341 3.54 -9.09 13.14
C SER A 341 3.63 -9.09 14.66
N ASP A 342 2.55 -8.67 15.32
CA ASP A 342 2.39 -8.75 16.77
C ASP A 342 2.34 -10.22 17.22
N ASN A 343 3.52 -10.76 17.50
CA ASN A 343 3.69 -12.13 17.97
C ASN A 343 3.39 -12.20 19.49
N ASP A 344 2.11 -12.19 19.86
CA ASP A 344 1.64 -12.40 21.25
C ASP A 344 1.84 -13.85 21.78
N GLY A 345 2.51 -14.69 20.99
CA GLY A 345 2.69 -16.12 21.25
C GLY A 345 1.76 -17.01 20.43
N THR A 346 0.83 -16.44 19.65
CA THR A 346 0.09 -17.15 18.60
C THR A 346 0.80 -16.96 17.25
N VAL A 347 1.08 -18.06 16.53
CA VAL A 347 1.89 -18.04 15.29
C VAL A 347 1.03 -17.67 14.06
N ASP A 348 0.23 -16.62 14.19
CA ASP A 348 -0.53 -16.04 13.08
C ASP A 348 0.20 -14.78 12.60
N TYR A 349 1.26 -14.98 11.82
CA TYR A 349 1.90 -13.89 11.10
C TYR A 349 0.85 -13.19 10.23
N ASP A 350 0.71 -11.89 10.44
CA ASP A 350 -0.22 -11.05 9.70
C ASP A 350 0.44 -10.39 8.48
N THR A 351 1.77 -10.51 8.35
CA THR A 351 2.56 -10.02 7.22
C THR A 351 3.01 -11.17 6.32
N GLU A 352 2.57 -11.15 5.06
CA GLU A 352 2.85 -12.19 4.06
C GLU A 352 3.21 -11.61 2.68
N VAL A 353 4.35 -12.03 2.13
CA VAL A 353 4.83 -11.68 0.79
C VAL A 353 4.96 -12.96 -0.04
N TYR A 354 4.04 -13.19 -0.99
CA TYR A 354 3.97 -14.50 -1.65
C TYR A 354 3.41 -14.51 -3.07
N ASP A 355 3.69 -15.58 -3.82
CA ASP A 355 3.20 -15.75 -5.21
C ASP A 355 3.58 -14.58 -6.15
N ASN A 356 4.58 -13.76 -5.81
CA ASN A 356 5.02 -12.65 -6.67
C ASN A 356 6.04 -13.11 -7.70
N VAL A 357 6.05 -12.46 -8.86
CA VAL A 357 7.06 -12.63 -9.91
C VAL A 357 7.86 -11.33 -10.01
N VAL A 358 9.14 -11.37 -9.66
CA VAL A 358 10.06 -10.23 -9.73
C VAL A 358 11.17 -10.54 -10.73
N ILE A 359 11.25 -9.76 -11.81
CA ILE A 359 12.24 -9.98 -12.89
C ILE A 359 13.02 -8.71 -13.13
N ALA A 360 14.36 -8.76 -13.06
CA ALA A 360 15.19 -7.58 -13.22
C ALA A 360 14.78 -6.47 -12.23
N GLY A 361 14.60 -6.84 -10.96
CA GLY A 361 14.46 -5.86 -9.88
C GLY A 361 15.82 -5.29 -9.54
N ALA A 362 15.93 -4.00 -9.25
CA ALA A 362 17.19 -3.32 -8.91
C ALA A 362 18.29 -3.46 -9.97
N THR A 363 18.01 -3.06 -11.21
CA THR A 363 18.99 -3.04 -12.33
C THR A 363 19.57 -1.65 -12.64
N GLY A 364 19.43 -0.70 -11.72
CA GLY A 364 20.02 0.63 -11.84
C GLY A 364 21.28 0.80 -10.98
N ASP A 365 22.03 1.88 -11.21
CA ASP A 365 23.25 2.22 -10.46
C ASP A 365 22.98 2.76 -9.03
N SER A 366 21.79 2.54 -8.47
CA SER A 366 21.42 3.06 -7.16
C SER A 366 22.28 2.40 -6.08
N PRO A 367 23.04 3.18 -5.28
CA PRO A 367 23.90 2.64 -4.22
C PRO A 367 23.09 2.14 -3.01
N TYR A 368 21.77 2.29 -3.04
CA TYR A 368 20.85 1.93 -1.95
C TYR A 368 20.15 0.59 -2.17
N ASN A 369 20.36 -0.05 -3.32
CA ASN A 369 19.72 -1.30 -3.68
C ASN A 369 20.35 -2.46 -2.90
N SER A 370 19.53 -3.24 -2.20
CA SER A 370 20.02 -4.37 -1.40
C SER A 370 19.64 -5.72 -2.02
N GLY A 371 18.48 -5.80 -2.67
CA GLY A 371 18.10 -6.95 -3.49
C GLY A 371 16.96 -6.72 -4.48
N ALA A 372 16.53 -7.79 -5.15
CA ALA A 372 15.34 -7.74 -6.00
C ALA A 372 14.04 -7.78 -5.19
N LEU A 373 14.03 -8.52 -4.09
CA LEU A 373 12.94 -8.57 -3.12
C LEU A 373 13.53 -8.42 -1.72
N ASP A 374 13.04 -7.41 -1.01
CA ASP A 374 13.67 -6.89 0.20
C ASP A 374 12.67 -6.86 1.34
N ILE A 375 13.02 -7.56 2.41
CA ILE A 375 12.29 -7.58 3.68
C ILE A 375 13.10 -6.75 4.66
N ASN A 376 12.76 -5.48 4.72
CA ASN A 376 13.52 -4.45 5.40
C ASN A 376 13.44 -4.53 6.92
N PRO A 377 14.26 -3.72 7.63
CA PRO A 377 14.20 -3.61 9.08
C PRO A 377 12.77 -3.45 9.61
N GLY A 378 12.51 -4.06 10.76
CA GLY A 378 11.21 -3.98 11.43
C GLY A 378 10.13 -4.88 10.84
N THR A 379 10.46 -5.70 9.85
CA THR A 379 9.52 -6.64 9.26
C THR A 379 9.68 -8.04 9.84
N SER A 380 8.58 -8.66 10.23
CA SER A 380 8.48 -10.09 10.54
C SER A 380 7.39 -10.74 9.67
N GLY A 381 7.29 -12.07 9.61
CA GLY A 381 6.21 -12.73 8.86
C GLY A 381 6.64 -13.84 7.92
N ARG A 382 5.95 -13.99 6.78
CA ARG A 382 6.19 -15.08 5.81
C ARG A 382 6.54 -14.56 4.42
N VAL A 383 7.56 -15.16 3.81
CA VAL A 383 8.06 -14.84 2.47
C VAL A 383 8.13 -16.14 1.68
N TYR A 384 7.17 -16.36 0.77
CA TYR A 384 7.03 -17.69 0.18
C TYR A 384 6.47 -17.75 -1.23
N ARG A 385 6.86 -18.77 -1.99
CA ARG A 385 6.38 -18.96 -3.39
C ARG A 385 6.58 -17.74 -4.28
N ASN A 386 7.59 -16.92 -3.98
CA ASN A 386 8.01 -15.86 -4.88
C ASN A 386 8.98 -16.42 -5.93
N PHE A 387 8.82 -15.98 -7.17
CA PHE A 387 9.77 -16.21 -8.24
C PHE A 387 10.59 -14.93 -8.45
N VAL A 388 11.89 -15.01 -8.19
CA VAL A 388 12.82 -13.89 -8.33
C VAL A 388 13.86 -14.26 -9.38
N ARG A 389 14.00 -13.44 -10.43
CA ARG A 389 14.98 -13.67 -11.49
C ARG A 389 15.70 -12.42 -11.94
N GLY A 390 17.02 -12.44 -11.83
CA GLY A 390 17.91 -11.40 -12.32
C GLY A 390 17.81 -10.09 -11.53
N THR A 391 18.98 -9.56 -11.16
CA THR A 391 19.17 -8.28 -10.47
C THR A 391 20.65 -7.90 -10.54
N ASP A 392 20.94 -6.61 -10.47
CA ASP A 392 22.31 -6.09 -10.34
C ASP A 392 22.66 -5.74 -8.88
N ALA A 393 21.72 -5.94 -7.94
CA ALA A 393 21.91 -5.70 -6.52
C ALA A 393 22.80 -6.77 -5.86
N TYR A 394 23.06 -6.59 -4.56
CA TYR A 394 23.89 -7.52 -3.78
C TYR A 394 23.26 -8.93 -3.65
N ALA A 395 21.94 -9.01 -3.52
CA ALA A 395 21.23 -10.28 -3.34
C ALA A 395 19.99 -10.45 -4.21
N GLY A 396 19.59 -11.70 -4.48
CA GLY A 396 18.27 -11.99 -5.04
C GLY A 396 17.16 -11.67 -4.04
N LEU A 397 17.26 -12.23 -2.84
CA LEU A 397 16.37 -11.98 -1.71
C LEU A 397 17.17 -11.41 -0.52
N PHE A 398 16.82 -10.20 -0.09
CA PHE A 398 17.47 -9.50 1.01
C PHE A 398 16.57 -9.47 2.25
N ILE A 399 17.04 -10.02 3.37
CA ILE A 399 16.28 -10.07 4.63
C ILE A 399 17.04 -9.28 5.70
N ALA A 400 16.47 -8.18 6.16
CA ALA A 400 16.97 -7.33 7.24
C ALA A 400 15.98 -7.18 8.41
N GLY A 401 14.87 -7.91 8.40
CA GLY A 401 14.02 -8.06 9.57
C GLY A 401 14.75 -8.78 10.71
N PRO A 402 14.34 -8.59 11.98
CA PRO A 402 15.07 -9.11 13.15
C PRO A 402 14.82 -10.61 13.46
N GLY A 403 14.10 -11.30 12.58
CA GLY A 403 13.67 -12.69 12.79
C GLY A 403 12.18 -12.82 13.06
N ASN A 404 11.73 -14.02 13.44
CA ASN A 404 10.34 -14.45 13.28
C ASN A 404 9.92 -14.40 11.81
N ILE A 405 10.79 -14.91 10.93
CA ILE A 405 10.57 -14.89 9.48
C ILE A 405 10.65 -16.30 8.92
N ASP A 406 9.58 -16.72 8.25
CA ASP A 406 9.52 -17.97 7.51
C ASP A 406 9.76 -17.69 6.04
N ILE A 407 10.79 -18.31 5.48
CA ILE A 407 11.22 -18.12 4.10
C ILE A 407 11.15 -19.48 3.42
N TYR A 408 10.15 -19.70 2.57
CA TYR A 408 9.94 -21.03 2.02
C TYR A 408 9.36 -21.13 0.63
N ASN A 409 9.64 -22.24 -0.05
CA ASN A 409 9.20 -22.48 -1.43
C ASN A 409 9.48 -21.30 -2.37
N ASN A 410 10.49 -20.45 -2.14
CA ASN A 410 10.84 -19.41 -3.12
C ASN A 410 11.74 -20.01 -4.20
N VAL A 411 11.66 -19.46 -5.41
CA VAL A 411 12.54 -19.79 -6.53
C VAL A 411 13.35 -18.53 -6.85
N ILE A 412 14.67 -18.60 -6.64
CA ILE A 412 15.57 -17.45 -6.79
C ILE A 412 16.65 -17.81 -7.80
N ILE A 413 16.66 -17.11 -8.94
CA ILE A 413 17.54 -17.37 -10.08
C ILE A 413 18.34 -16.11 -10.39
N THR A 414 19.62 -16.10 -10.01
CA THR A 414 20.41 -14.87 -10.02
C THR A 414 21.90 -15.12 -10.30
N ALA A 415 22.67 -14.04 -10.43
CA ALA A 415 24.12 -14.03 -10.63
C ALA A 415 24.75 -12.93 -9.76
N THR A 416 24.42 -12.96 -8.48
CA THR A 416 24.75 -11.94 -7.47
C THR A 416 25.75 -12.46 -6.45
N ASP A 417 26.25 -11.61 -5.56
CA ASP A 417 27.14 -12.05 -4.48
C ASP A 417 26.47 -13.12 -3.59
N VAL A 418 25.17 -12.97 -3.34
CA VAL A 418 24.39 -13.90 -2.52
C VAL A 418 23.02 -14.18 -3.17
N GLY A 419 22.56 -15.43 -3.18
CA GLY A 419 21.19 -15.73 -3.60
C GLY A 419 20.15 -15.22 -2.59
N LEU A 420 20.32 -15.60 -1.33
CA LEU A 420 19.52 -15.15 -0.19
C LEU A 420 20.42 -14.69 0.96
N VAL A 421 20.25 -13.46 1.41
CA VAL A 421 20.99 -12.93 2.56
C VAL A 421 20.06 -12.66 3.74
N ILE A 422 20.56 -12.95 4.95
CA ILE A 422 19.94 -12.58 6.21
C ILE A 422 20.92 -11.67 6.94
N GLN A 423 20.70 -10.36 6.86
CA GLN A 423 21.53 -9.32 7.46
C GLN A 423 21.40 -9.32 9.00
N ASP A 424 22.48 -8.96 9.70
CA ASP A 424 22.42 -8.71 11.13
C ASP A 424 21.72 -7.37 11.40
N ASN A 425 20.52 -7.45 11.96
CA ASN A 425 19.76 -6.32 12.44
C ASN A 425 19.25 -6.65 13.85
N ASP A 426 20.16 -6.51 14.81
CA ASP A 426 19.91 -6.82 16.22
C ASP A 426 18.97 -5.79 16.85
N VAL A 427 17.83 -6.26 17.35
CA VAL A 427 16.85 -5.45 18.11
C VAL A 427 16.64 -6.01 19.53
N GLY A 428 17.60 -6.77 20.03
CA GLY A 428 17.60 -7.35 21.37
C GLY A 428 16.50 -8.39 21.58
N ALA A 429 15.62 -8.15 22.56
CA ALA A 429 14.60 -9.11 22.97
C ALA A 429 13.54 -9.42 21.90
N LYS A 430 13.46 -8.60 20.85
CA LYS A 430 12.56 -8.81 19.70
C LYS A 430 13.16 -9.72 18.62
N ASN A 431 14.43 -10.11 18.73
CA ASN A 431 15.03 -11.06 17.79
C ASN A 431 14.30 -12.40 17.84
N GLY A 432 14.08 -13.00 16.68
CA GLY A 432 13.39 -14.28 16.55
C GLY A 432 14.10 -15.25 15.60
N PRO A 433 13.59 -16.48 15.45
CA PRO A 433 14.15 -17.46 14.53
C PRO A 433 13.90 -17.06 13.07
N PHE A 434 14.84 -17.43 12.21
CA PHE A 434 14.65 -17.53 10.77
C PHE A 434 14.45 -19.00 10.38
N ARG A 435 13.38 -19.30 9.63
CA ARG A 435 13.09 -20.64 9.12
C ARG A 435 13.18 -20.65 7.60
N ILE A 436 14.30 -21.13 7.07
CA ILE A 436 14.60 -21.19 5.63
C ILE A 436 14.34 -22.62 5.13
N LEU A 437 13.20 -22.83 4.49
CA LEU A 437 12.68 -24.17 4.19
C LEU A 437 12.36 -24.33 2.71
N ASN A 438 12.81 -25.41 2.07
CA ASN A 438 12.30 -25.78 0.74
C ASN A 438 12.43 -24.68 -0.33
N ASN A 439 13.46 -23.83 -0.28
CA ASN A 439 13.71 -22.87 -1.35
C ASN A 439 14.57 -23.50 -2.46
N THR A 440 14.34 -23.11 -3.71
CA THR A 440 15.22 -23.41 -4.85
C THR A 440 16.02 -22.16 -5.18
N ILE A 441 17.34 -22.19 -4.96
CA ILE A 441 18.24 -21.07 -5.22
C ILE A 441 19.29 -21.52 -6.24
N VAL A 442 19.28 -20.88 -7.40
CA VAL A 442 20.31 -21.00 -8.42
C VAL A 442 21.02 -19.65 -8.48
N ASN A 443 22.23 -19.58 -7.95
CA ASN A 443 23.02 -18.36 -7.96
C ASN A 443 24.39 -18.58 -8.59
N ASP A 444 24.70 -17.86 -9.66
CA ASP A 444 26.01 -17.83 -10.33
C ASP A 444 27.06 -16.96 -9.60
N GLY A 445 27.04 -17.02 -8.27
CA GLY A 445 27.91 -16.23 -7.41
C GLY A 445 28.58 -17.01 -6.28
N PRO A 446 29.24 -16.31 -5.36
CA PRO A 446 29.91 -16.92 -4.22
C PRO A 446 28.97 -17.74 -3.33
N HIS A 447 27.82 -17.18 -2.94
CA HIS A 447 27.00 -17.75 -1.87
C HIS A 447 25.56 -18.05 -2.29
N GLY A 448 25.04 -19.21 -1.86
CA GLY A 448 23.61 -19.53 -2.01
C GLY A 448 22.79 -18.82 -0.94
N ILE A 449 23.10 -19.13 0.32
CA ILE A 449 22.56 -18.47 1.51
C ILE A 449 23.73 -17.86 2.30
N TYR A 450 23.58 -16.61 2.73
CA TYR A 450 24.49 -15.99 3.70
C TYR A 450 23.72 -15.52 4.93
N MET A 451 23.97 -16.17 6.07
CA MET A 451 23.48 -15.77 7.39
C MET A 451 24.48 -14.85 8.11
N TYR A 452 24.22 -13.54 8.11
CA TYR A 452 24.94 -12.54 8.89
C TYR A 452 24.42 -12.39 10.32
N HIS A 453 23.13 -12.58 10.55
CA HIS A 453 22.49 -12.32 11.85
C HIS A 453 23.01 -13.25 12.94
N SER A 454 23.68 -12.68 13.94
CA SER A 454 24.38 -13.45 14.99
C SER A 454 23.65 -13.49 16.34
N HIS A 455 22.48 -12.84 16.42
CA HIS A 455 21.73 -12.63 17.67
C HIS A 455 20.38 -13.38 17.71
N SER A 456 19.92 -13.90 16.57
CA SER A 456 18.75 -14.77 16.47
C SER A 456 19.03 -16.17 17.01
N GLN A 457 17.99 -16.84 17.52
CA GLN A 457 18.07 -18.19 18.08
C GLN A 457 16.96 -19.07 17.50
N GLY A 458 17.20 -20.37 17.43
CA GLY A 458 16.28 -21.36 16.89
C GLY A 458 16.22 -21.38 15.37
N ASN A 459 17.25 -20.90 14.67
CA ASN A 459 17.24 -20.80 13.21
C ASN A 459 17.30 -22.19 12.55
N LEU A 460 16.46 -22.40 11.53
CA LEU A 460 16.35 -23.65 10.79
C LEU A 460 16.64 -23.43 9.30
N CYS A 461 17.42 -24.34 8.71
CA CYS A 461 17.69 -24.35 7.27
C CYS A 461 17.56 -25.76 6.71
N HIS A 462 16.40 -26.11 6.19
CA HIS A 462 16.06 -27.47 5.80
C HIS A 462 15.53 -27.56 4.37
N ASN A 463 15.83 -28.67 3.70
CA ASN A 463 15.26 -29.00 2.38
C ASN A 463 15.48 -27.95 1.28
N ASN A 464 16.50 -27.09 1.36
CA ASN A 464 16.79 -26.12 0.29
C ASN A 464 17.62 -26.77 -0.82
N LEU A 465 17.29 -26.47 -2.08
CA LEU A 465 18.06 -26.86 -3.26
C LEU A 465 18.92 -25.67 -3.68
N LEU A 466 20.24 -25.76 -3.51
CA LEU A 466 21.19 -24.66 -3.69
C LEU A 466 22.20 -25.05 -4.78
N LEU A 467 22.13 -24.42 -5.94
CA LEU A 467 22.95 -24.79 -7.10
C LEU A 467 23.76 -23.60 -7.64
N ARG A 468 24.86 -23.94 -8.31
CA ARG A 468 25.77 -23.01 -9.03
C ARG A 468 26.54 -22.00 -8.17
N THR A 469 26.52 -22.19 -6.86
CA THR A 469 27.25 -21.35 -5.89
C THR A 469 28.63 -21.93 -5.56
N SER A 470 29.60 -21.09 -5.21
CA SER A 470 30.90 -21.56 -4.69
C SER A 470 30.78 -22.17 -3.29
N GLU A 471 29.99 -21.54 -2.41
CA GLU A 471 29.68 -22.00 -1.06
C GLU A 471 28.17 -21.90 -0.85
N ALA A 472 27.50 -23.06 -0.77
CA ALA A 472 26.04 -23.10 -0.75
C ALA A 472 25.44 -22.38 0.47
N ILE A 473 26.05 -22.53 1.65
CA ILE A 473 25.61 -21.89 2.90
C ILE A 473 26.83 -21.32 3.59
N HIS A 474 26.86 -20.01 3.77
CA HIS A 474 27.89 -19.30 4.49
C HIS A 474 27.32 -18.65 5.75
N LEU A 475 28.02 -18.81 6.87
CA LEU A 475 27.65 -18.22 8.17
C LEU A 475 28.70 -17.19 8.56
N LEU A 476 28.28 -16.05 9.13
CA LEU A 476 29.20 -14.99 9.55
C LEU A 476 30.35 -15.51 10.42
N ASN A 477 30.03 -16.35 11.39
CA ASN A 477 30.98 -16.98 12.30
C ASN A 477 30.33 -18.18 13.02
N ALA A 478 31.11 -18.85 13.87
CA ALA A 478 30.67 -20.06 14.57
C ALA A 478 29.66 -19.84 15.71
N SER A 479 29.35 -18.58 16.08
CA SER A 479 28.36 -18.29 17.14
C SER A 479 26.94 -18.15 16.62
N VAL A 480 26.73 -18.10 15.30
CA VAL A 480 25.39 -18.12 14.70
C VAL A 480 24.70 -19.43 15.10
N ASP A 481 23.56 -19.32 15.80
CA ASP A 481 22.71 -20.48 16.07
C ASP A 481 22.08 -20.94 14.76
N TRP A 482 22.46 -22.13 14.27
CA TRP A 482 22.09 -22.59 12.94
C TRP A 482 21.93 -24.11 12.89
N LYS A 483 20.71 -24.58 12.60
CA LYS A 483 20.44 -25.99 12.38
C LYS A 483 20.13 -26.25 10.90
N ALA A 484 21.10 -26.81 10.18
CA ALA A 484 20.94 -27.21 8.78
C ALA A 484 20.83 -28.73 8.62
N SER A 485 19.95 -29.19 7.73
CA SER A 485 19.87 -30.60 7.32
C SER A 485 19.17 -30.72 5.98
N THR A 486 19.37 -31.85 5.29
CA THR A 486 18.61 -32.25 4.08
C THR A 486 18.60 -31.21 2.94
N ASN A 487 19.52 -30.24 2.95
CA ASN A 487 19.75 -29.36 1.81
C ASN A 487 20.54 -30.11 0.73
N VAL A 488 20.19 -29.92 -0.55
CA VAL A 488 20.91 -30.49 -1.69
C VAL A 488 21.73 -29.37 -2.32
N THR A 489 23.04 -29.57 -2.42
CA THR A 489 24.00 -28.54 -2.85
C THR A 489 24.87 -28.96 -4.04
N THR A 490 24.54 -30.09 -4.66
CA THR A 490 25.34 -30.73 -5.71
C THR A 490 24.45 -31.16 -6.86
N GLY A 491 24.97 -31.09 -8.08
CA GLY A 491 24.26 -31.46 -9.30
C GLY A 491 24.36 -30.34 -10.34
N SER A 492 23.85 -30.59 -11.55
CA SER A 492 23.67 -29.57 -12.57
C SER A 492 22.19 -29.20 -12.70
N LEU A 493 21.88 -28.13 -13.43
CA LEU A 493 20.49 -27.76 -13.69
C LEU A 493 19.77 -28.89 -14.45
N GLU A 494 20.45 -29.51 -15.41
CA GLU A 494 19.93 -30.59 -16.25
C GLU A 494 19.76 -31.91 -15.50
N SER A 495 20.46 -32.12 -14.37
CA SER A 495 20.24 -33.30 -13.53
C SER A 495 19.04 -33.15 -12.61
N HIS A 496 18.57 -31.93 -12.37
CA HIS A 496 17.52 -31.63 -11.40
C HIS A 496 16.21 -31.21 -12.05
N PHE A 497 16.25 -30.39 -13.08
CA PHE A 497 15.08 -29.67 -13.58
C PHE A 497 14.65 -30.14 -14.97
N VAL A 498 13.34 -30.07 -15.23
CA VAL A 498 12.75 -30.40 -16.53
C VAL A 498 13.32 -29.50 -17.63
N ASN A 499 13.29 -28.17 -17.44
CA ASN A 499 13.86 -27.23 -18.40
C ASN A 499 14.15 -25.85 -17.77
N ALA A 500 15.23 -25.77 -16.99
CA ALA A 500 15.65 -24.52 -16.35
C ALA A 500 15.93 -23.35 -17.34
N GLY A 501 16.18 -23.64 -18.63
CA GLY A 501 16.40 -22.61 -19.65
C GLY A 501 15.11 -21.87 -20.07
N GLU A 502 13.94 -22.45 -19.80
CA GLU A 502 12.62 -21.85 -20.06
C GLU A 502 11.88 -21.55 -18.74
N ASP A 503 12.64 -21.32 -17.65
CA ASP A 503 12.14 -21.11 -16.28
C ASP A 503 11.28 -22.27 -15.72
N ASP A 504 11.43 -23.49 -16.25
CA ASP A 504 10.78 -24.69 -15.73
C ASP A 504 11.70 -25.41 -14.73
N TYR A 505 11.50 -25.11 -13.46
CA TYR A 505 12.26 -25.64 -12.32
C TYR A 505 11.56 -26.82 -11.64
N HIS A 506 10.56 -27.44 -12.26
CA HIS A 506 10.00 -28.69 -11.75
C HIS A 506 11.07 -29.79 -11.78
N LEU A 507 11.01 -30.68 -10.80
CA LEU A 507 12.01 -31.74 -10.66
C LEU A 507 11.85 -32.81 -11.75
N LEU A 508 12.98 -33.32 -12.24
CA LEU A 508 13.02 -34.57 -12.98
C LEU A 508 12.85 -35.76 -12.03
N SER A 509 12.27 -36.85 -12.54
CA SER A 509 12.19 -38.14 -11.81
C SER A 509 13.52 -38.69 -11.31
N THR A 510 14.62 -38.29 -11.95
CA THR A 510 15.99 -38.72 -11.63
C THR A 510 16.75 -37.74 -10.74
N SER A 511 16.12 -36.63 -10.37
CA SER A 511 16.73 -35.60 -9.53
C SER A 511 17.06 -36.19 -8.16
N SER A 512 18.26 -35.92 -7.65
CA SER A 512 18.64 -36.30 -6.28
C SER A 512 17.93 -35.49 -5.20
N ALA A 513 17.09 -34.52 -5.59
CA ALA A 513 16.22 -33.79 -4.69
C ALA A 513 14.90 -34.52 -4.40
N VAL A 514 14.54 -35.53 -5.19
CA VAL A 514 13.30 -36.31 -5.00
C VAL A 514 13.43 -37.24 -3.79
N ASP A 515 12.44 -37.22 -2.91
CA ASP A 515 12.35 -37.98 -1.65
C ASP A 515 13.60 -37.84 -0.74
N ALA A 516 14.30 -36.70 -0.82
CA ALA A 516 15.57 -36.47 -0.11
C ALA A 516 15.46 -35.58 1.13
N GLY A 517 14.29 -34.99 1.36
CA GLY A 517 13.98 -34.02 2.40
C GLY A 517 13.45 -34.64 3.69
N THR A 518 13.41 -33.81 4.73
CA THR A 518 12.74 -34.12 6.00
C THR A 518 11.32 -33.58 6.02
N ASP A 519 10.42 -34.26 6.73
CA ASP A 519 9.07 -33.76 6.98
C ASP A 519 9.12 -32.46 7.80
N VAL A 520 8.53 -31.40 7.26
CA VAL A 520 8.41 -30.06 7.87
C VAL A 520 6.95 -29.62 8.04
N SER A 521 6.00 -30.54 7.92
CA SER A 521 4.56 -30.26 8.10
C SER A 521 4.22 -29.66 9.47
N SER A 522 4.96 -30.04 10.53
CA SER A 522 4.79 -29.47 11.87
C SER A 522 5.16 -27.99 11.95
N LEU A 523 5.88 -27.47 10.96
CA LEU A 523 6.21 -26.04 10.80
C LEU A 523 5.18 -25.31 9.93
N GLY A 524 4.08 -25.97 9.53
CA GLY A 524 3.01 -25.41 8.70
C GLY A 524 3.19 -25.63 7.20
N LEU A 525 4.31 -26.22 6.76
CA LEU A 525 4.63 -26.37 5.34
C LEU A 525 4.07 -27.67 4.77
N THR A 526 2.90 -27.59 4.14
CA THR A 526 2.15 -28.74 3.61
C THR A 526 1.97 -28.74 2.09
N THR A 527 2.37 -27.64 1.43
CA THR A 527 2.29 -27.49 -0.03
C THR A 527 3.62 -26.99 -0.59
N ASP A 528 3.81 -27.15 -1.90
CA ASP A 528 4.97 -26.70 -2.67
C ASP A 528 4.72 -25.36 -3.39
N PHE A 529 5.56 -24.99 -4.36
CA PHE A 529 5.44 -23.78 -5.18
C PHE A 529 4.13 -23.73 -6.00
N ASP A 530 3.69 -24.86 -6.56
CA ASP A 530 2.46 -24.95 -7.36
C ASP A 530 1.21 -25.19 -6.52
N LYS A 531 1.36 -25.08 -5.19
CA LYS A 531 0.29 -25.32 -4.21
C LYS A 531 -0.17 -26.79 -4.22
N LEU A 532 0.67 -27.69 -4.71
CA LEU A 532 0.44 -29.13 -4.64
C LEU A 532 0.76 -29.64 -3.24
N PRO A 533 0.00 -30.61 -2.70
CA PRO A 533 0.32 -31.21 -1.41
C PRO A 533 1.68 -31.91 -1.44
N ARG A 534 2.51 -31.67 -0.43
CA ARG A 534 3.72 -32.46 -0.20
C ARG A 534 3.30 -33.81 0.38
N LYS A 535 3.41 -34.87 -0.43
CA LYS A 535 2.78 -36.16 -0.12
C LYS A 535 3.52 -36.81 1.04
N VAL A 536 2.78 -37.42 1.96
CA VAL A 536 3.35 -37.98 3.19
C VAL A 536 4.32 -39.13 2.84
N GLY A 537 5.61 -38.81 2.95
CA GLY A 537 6.84 -39.54 2.62
C GLY A 537 8.03 -38.60 2.96
N PRO A 538 9.30 -38.95 2.69
CA PRO A 538 10.37 -37.95 2.69
C PRO A 538 10.00 -36.81 1.73
N TYR A 539 10.08 -35.57 2.16
CA TYR A 539 9.70 -34.43 1.30
C TYR A 539 10.68 -34.29 0.14
N ASP A 540 10.25 -33.70 -0.96
CA ASP A 540 11.22 -33.26 -1.97
C ASP A 540 12.01 -32.03 -1.48
N VAL A 541 13.27 -31.95 -1.88
CA VAL A 541 14.15 -30.80 -1.60
C VAL A 541 13.93 -29.73 -2.67
N GLY A 542 13.86 -28.48 -2.24
CA GLY A 542 13.54 -27.33 -3.08
C GLY A 542 12.06 -26.99 -3.09
N ALA A 543 11.72 -26.03 -3.97
CA ALA A 543 10.42 -25.38 -4.00
C ALA A 543 9.29 -26.25 -4.58
N PHE A 544 9.62 -27.25 -5.39
CA PHE A 544 8.66 -28.08 -6.11
C PHE A 544 8.61 -29.50 -5.55
N GLU A 545 7.42 -30.09 -5.54
CA GLU A 545 7.22 -31.52 -5.40
C GLU A 545 7.24 -32.17 -6.80
N TYR A 546 7.94 -33.28 -6.95
CA TYR A 546 7.93 -34.08 -8.16
C TYR A 546 6.55 -34.71 -8.39
N THR A 547 6.03 -34.50 -9.59
CA THR A 547 4.81 -35.16 -10.06
C THR A 547 5.12 -36.01 -11.31
N PRO A 548 4.84 -37.33 -11.30
CA PRO A 548 5.13 -38.22 -12.42
C PRO A 548 4.34 -38.00 -13.70
#